data_AF-A0A8T0C6V2-F1
#
_entry.id   AF-A0A8T0C6V2-F1
#
_cell.length_a   1.000
_cell.length_b   1.000
_cell.length_c   1.000
_cell.angle_alpha   90.00
_cell.angle_beta   90.00
_cell.angle_gamma   90.00
#
_symmetry.space_group_name_H-M   'P 1'
#
loop_
_entity.id
_entity.type
_entity.pdbx_description
1 polymer ?
#
loop_
_entity_poly.entity_id
_entity_poly.type
_entity_poly.pdbx_seq_one_letter_code
_entity_poly.pdbx_strand_id
1 'polypeptide(L)' 'MVVTTWHDDEPLSEVFWFAKHLASHPYYELRDTLVIHISSGEPRKQEFGELLKNA' A
#
# COMPACT_ATOMS: atom_id res chain seq x y z
N MET A 1 15.56 -9.47 8.11
CA MET A 1 14.93 -8.31 8.78
C MET A 1 13.64 -8.00 8.07
N VAL A 2 12.61 -7.54 8.78
CA VAL A 2 11.36 -7.07 8.19
C VAL A 2 11.22 -5.59 8.52
N VAL A 3 11.00 -4.75 7.51
CA VAL A 3 10.80 -3.30 7.66
C VAL A 3 9.29 -3.05 7.57
N THR A 4 8.76 -2.25 8.50
CA THR A 4 7.34 -1.91 8.56
C THR A 4 7.18 -0.41 8.73
N THR A 5 6.29 0.18 7.94
CA THR A 5 5.85 1.58 8.05
C THR A 5 4.34 1.61 8.17
N TRP A 6 3.81 2.49 9.02
CA TRP A 6 2.38 2.63 9.28
C TRP A 6 1.90 4.00 8.80
N HIS A 7 0.72 4.04 8.19
CA HIS A 7 0.13 5.23 7.56
C HIS A 7 -1.32 5.40 8.03
N ASP A 8 -1.55 5.52 9.35
CA ASP A 8 -2.90 5.50 9.95
C ASP A 8 -3.74 6.72 9.56
N ASP A 9 -3.10 7.90 9.48
CA ASP A 9 -3.76 9.18 9.19
C ASP A 9 -3.67 9.60 7.71
N GLU A 10 -3.09 8.76 6.85
CA GLU A 10 -2.85 9.11 5.45
C GLU A 10 -3.98 8.63 4.49
N PRO A 11 -4.24 9.38 3.41
CA PRO A 11 -5.12 8.91 2.33
C PRO A 11 -4.59 7.62 1.67
N LEU A 12 -5.47 6.76 1.17
CA LEU A 12 -5.01 5.53 0.48
C LEU A 12 -4.20 5.89 -0.77
N SER A 13 -4.48 7.02 -1.42
CA SER A 13 -3.68 7.48 -2.56
C SER A 13 -2.20 7.66 -2.20
N GLU A 14 -1.90 8.23 -1.03
CA GLU A 14 -0.53 8.41 -0.54
C GLU A 14 0.09 7.06 -0.18
N VAL A 15 -0.66 6.17 0.50
CA VAL A 15 -0.19 4.83 0.84
C VAL A 15 0.19 4.02 -0.41
N PHE A 16 -0.65 4.06 -1.45
CA PHE A 16 -0.38 3.41 -2.73
C PHE A 16 0.82 4.04 -3.45
N TRP A 17 0.92 5.36 -3.44
CA TRP A 17 2.06 6.05 -4.03
C TRP A 17 3.36 5.69 -3.31
N PHE A 18 3.36 5.65 -1.97
CA PHE A 18 4.49 5.21 -1.17
C PHE A 18 4.89 3.77 -1.51
N ALA A 19 3.92 2.84 -1.55
CA ALA A 19 4.17 1.43 -1.86
C ALA A 19 4.82 1.23 -3.24
N LYS A 20 4.56 2.13 -4.19
CA LYS A 20 5.12 2.09 -5.55
C LYS A 20 6.48 2.78 -5.68
N HIS A 21 6.71 3.88 -4.96
CA HIS A 21 7.86 4.75 -5.23
C HIS A 21 8.89 4.78 -4.11
N LEU A 22 8.46 4.60 -2.85
CA LEU A 22 9.33 4.80 -1.67
C LEU A 22 9.50 3.55 -0.80
N ALA A 23 8.66 2.52 -0.96
CA ALA A 23 8.89 1.23 -0.33
C ALA A 23 10.22 0.64 -0.79
N SER A 24 11.11 0.31 0.16
CA SER A 24 12.44 -0.18 -0.14
C SER A 24 12.94 -1.15 0.93
N HIS A 25 13.82 -2.07 0.53
CA HIS A 25 14.51 -2.98 1.45
C HIS A 25 16.02 -2.73 1.38
N PRO A 26 16.72 -2.59 2.52
CA PRO A 26 18.12 -2.14 2.55
C PRO A 26 19.11 -3.05 1.83
N TYR A 27 18.75 -4.31 1.58
CA TYR A 27 19.64 -5.31 0.99
C TYR A 27 19.10 -5.93 -0.31
N TYR A 28 17.84 -5.69 -0.67
CA TYR A 28 17.18 -6.40 -1.78
C TYR A 28 16.28 -5.47 -2.58
N GLU A 29 16.18 -5.74 -3.88
CA GLU A 29 15.23 -5.10 -4.78
C GLU A 29 13.82 -5.67 -4.57
N LEU A 30 12.81 -4.79 -4.49
CA LEU A 30 11.40 -5.17 -4.44
C LEU A 30 10.86 -5.18 -5.88
N ARG A 31 10.62 -6.39 -6.42
CA ARG A 31 10.17 -6.57 -7.81
C ARG A 31 8.65 -6.59 -7.96
N ASP A 32 7.98 -7.09 -6.92
CA ASP A 32 6.55 -7.29 -6.90
C ASP A 32 5.98 -6.64 -5.63
N THR A 33 4.81 -6.03 -5.78
CA THR A 33 4.08 -5.41 -4.67
C THR A 33 2.76 -6.15 -4.47
N LEU A 34 2.53 -6.65 -3.25
CA LEU A 34 1.27 -7.26 -2.84
C LEU A 34 0.52 -6.29 -1.91
N VAL A 35 -0.67 -5.86 -2.34
CA VAL A 35 -1.55 -5.01 -1.53
C VAL A 35 -2.75 -5.83 -1.07
N ILE A 36 -3.02 -5.85 0.24
CA ILE A 36 -4.10 -6.64 0.84
C ILE A 36 -5.05 -5.71 1.60
N HIS A 37 -6.33 -5.76 1.25
CA HIS A 37 -7.39 -5.12 2.01
C HIS A 37 -7.96 -6.11 3.04
N ILE A 38 -7.69 -5.87 4.32
CA ILE A 38 -8.07 -6.78 5.42
C ILE A 38 -9.34 -6.37 6.18
N SER A 39 -9.88 -5.17 5.93
CA SER A 39 -11.10 -4.74 6.63
C SER A 39 -12.33 -5.46 6.11
N SER A 40 -13.16 -5.96 7.03
CA SER A 40 -14.43 -6.60 6.73
C SER A 40 -15.57 -5.60 6.50
N GLY A 41 -15.35 -4.31 6.78
CA GLY A 41 -16.30 -3.21 6.57
C GLY A 41 -16.08 -2.49 5.24
N GLU A 42 -17.11 -1.78 4.77
CA GLU A 42 -17.14 -1.08 3.47
C GLU A 42 -16.49 0.33 3.41
N PRO A 43 -15.91 0.98 4.44
CA PRO A 43 -15.72 2.44 4.37
C PRO A 43 -14.76 2.92 3.27
N ARG A 44 -13.86 2.05 2.78
CA ARG A 44 -12.84 2.42 1.77
C ARG A 44 -12.64 1.40 0.66
N LYS A 45 -13.53 0.40 0.56
CA LYS A 45 -13.37 -0.70 -0.40
C LYS A 45 -13.43 -0.20 -1.85
N GLN A 46 -14.31 0.75 -2.14
CA GLN A 46 -14.42 1.34 -3.46
C GLN A 46 -13.16 2.14 -3.82
N GLU A 47 -12.72 3.06 -2.94
CA GLU A 47 -11.48 3.84 -3.08
C GLU A 47 -10.27 2.91 -3.31
N PHE A 48 -10.15 1.85 -2.50
CA PHE A 48 -9.11 0.84 -2.64
C PHE A 48 -9.12 0.16 -4.02
N GLY A 49 -10.29 -0.28 -4.49
CA GLY A 49 -10.43 -0.95 -5.77
C GLY A 49 -10.14 -0.05 -6.97
N GLU A 50 -10.37 1.25 -6.86
CA GLU A 50 -10.03 2.23 -7.90
C GLU A 50 -8.52 2.50 -7.94
N LEU A 51 -7.88 2.66 -6.78
CA LEU A 51 -6.44 2.88 -6.69
C LEU A 51 -5.64 1.65 -7.15
N LEU A 52 -6.09 0.44 -6.79
CA LEU A 52 -5.42 -0.80 -7.18
C LEU A 52 -5.38 -1.00 -8.71
N LYS A 53 -6.38 -0.54 -9.44
CA LYS A 53 -6.39 -0.62 -10.93
C LYS A 53 -5.36 0.30 -11.58
N ASN A 54 -4.93 1.35 -10.88
CA ASN A 54 -3.98 2.36 -11.36
C ASN A 54 -2.57 2.21 -10.74
N ALA A 55 -2.40 1.22 -9.86
CA ALA A 55 -1.16 0.93 -9.14
C ALA A 55 -0.09 0.34 -10.07
#